data_AF-E6XDV6-F1
#
_entry.id   AF-E6XDV6-F1
#
_cell.length_a   1.000
_cell.length_b   1.000
_cell.length_c   1.000
_cell.angle_alpha   90.00
_cell.angle_beta   90.00
_cell.angle_gamma   90.00
#
_symmetry.space_group_name_H-M   'P 1'
#
loop_
_entity.id
_entity.type
_entity.pdbx_description
1 polymer ?
#
loop_
_entity_poly.entity_id
_entity_poly.type
_entity_poly.pdbx_seq_one_letter_code
_entity_poly.pdbx_strand_id
1 'polypeptide(L)'
;MNYRIFLVLIFFSFYSFSQKEYSVTAKSGLSVRDTPSIAGKKIGKLEFDEKIVLLEETDFSFSTEHINGFWVKVKSNSIGEGYVFNGFLKLFTGNKIKYTLKDGEDLHKELIATVNGKETVLISFEDEACFDLIEIQDYDDDGYEEVLLEANACGGNCCGNSLFTFSFNGNEFNRSNDIGYYFGGMNLNYDQHTNRQFVVETNAIGAGNTALCEDLEETYVFDTHDFQLVESKGDHKLSALIELKSSDFLSQEAGTEYLTIAYDLDGNGVMDQISGSYWERWGILNNCTIVLNNEALEIEAIGSPKRIGVLASKTNNVNDIVIECDTVLIWNGINYVEK
;
A
#
# COMPACT_ATOMS: atom_id res chain seq x y z
N MET A 1 11.46 15.24 72.24
CA MET A 1 12.14 14.97 70.97
C MET A 1 11.14 14.33 70.04
N ASN A 2 10.74 15.01 68.96
CA ASN A 2 10.32 14.46 67.67
C ASN A 2 9.74 15.59 66.80
N TYR A 3 10.61 16.13 65.95
CA TYR A 3 10.23 16.98 64.83
C TYR A 3 9.49 16.14 63.79
N ARG A 4 8.25 16.50 63.47
CA ARG A 4 7.60 16.07 62.22
C ARG A 4 7.58 17.26 61.28
N ILE A 5 8.62 17.34 60.45
CA ILE A 5 8.70 18.25 59.30
C ILE A 5 7.84 17.61 58.21
N PHE A 6 6.77 18.30 57.81
CA PHE A 6 5.98 17.96 56.64
C PHE A 6 6.64 18.64 55.44
N LEU A 7 7.34 17.86 54.62
CA LEU A 7 8.05 18.34 53.43
C LEU A 7 7.12 18.10 52.23
N VAL A 8 6.37 19.13 51.84
CA VAL A 8 5.55 19.12 50.63
C VAL A 8 6.47 19.37 49.44
N LEU A 9 6.82 18.31 48.72
CA LEU A 9 7.52 18.36 47.43
C LEU A 9 6.53 18.86 46.36
N ILE A 10 6.70 20.11 45.93
CA ILE A 10 6.03 20.65 44.75
C ILE A 10 6.76 20.08 43.53
N PHE A 11 6.16 19.07 42.89
CA PHE A 11 6.49 18.68 41.53
C PHE A 11 5.92 19.74 40.58
N PHE A 12 6.70 20.79 40.28
CA PHE A 12 6.47 21.58 39.07
C PHE A 12 6.93 20.71 37.89
N SER A 13 5.97 20.06 37.23
CA SER A 13 6.18 19.50 35.90
C SER A 13 6.49 20.66 34.96
N PHE A 14 7.77 20.86 34.65
CA PHE A 14 8.17 21.67 33.50
C PHE A 14 7.73 20.90 32.26
N TYR A 15 6.53 21.22 31.76
CA TYR A 15 6.16 20.91 30.38
C TYR A 15 7.06 21.77 29.49
N SER A 16 8.21 21.22 29.10
CA SER A 16 9.00 21.77 28.01
C SER A 16 8.22 21.51 26.70
N PHE A 17 7.40 22.47 26.28
CA PHE A 17 6.91 22.47 24.91
C PHE A 17 8.11 22.69 23.99
N SER A 18 8.50 21.65 23.25
CA SER A 18 9.44 21.79 22.15
C SER A 18 8.81 22.72 21.11
N GLN A 19 9.50 23.80 20.77
CA GLN A 19 9.08 24.75 19.76
C GLN A 19 9.30 24.11 18.38
N LYS A 20 8.21 23.87 17.63
CA LYS A 20 8.28 23.31 16.27
C LYS A 20 8.89 24.35 15.31
N GLU A 21 9.95 23.97 14.60
CA GLU A 21 10.54 24.77 13.54
C GLU A 21 9.84 24.47 12.21
N TYR A 22 9.70 25.48 11.34
CA TYR A 22 9.11 25.37 10.01
C TYR A 22 10.00 26.07 8.98
N SER A 23 9.92 25.65 7.73
CA SER A 23 10.50 26.35 6.58
C SER A 23 9.39 26.95 5.70
N VAL A 24 9.70 28.10 5.09
CA VAL A 24 8.77 28.78 4.17
C VAL A 24 8.82 28.14 2.80
N THR A 25 7.67 27.66 2.30
CA THR A 25 7.56 26.97 1.00
C THR A 25 7.17 27.90 -0.16
N ALA A 26 6.70 29.12 0.13
CA ALA A 26 6.35 30.10 -0.89
C ALA A 26 7.59 30.59 -1.66
N LYS A 27 7.73 30.23 -2.94
CA LYS A 27 8.88 30.64 -3.80
C LYS A 27 9.05 32.15 -3.93
N SER A 28 7.95 32.91 -3.91
CA SER A 28 7.98 34.38 -3.91
C SER A 28 8.19 34.98 -2.52
N GLY A 29 8.27 34.15 -1.49
CA GLY A 29 8.32 34.47 -0.07
C GLY A 29 6.96 34.78 0.56
N LEU A 30 6.90 34.72 1.89
CA LEU A 30 5.67 34.75 2.67
C LEU A 30 5.49 36.09 3.39
N SER A 31 4.36 36.76 3.16
CA SER A 31 4.10 38.06 3.79
C SER A 31 3.73 37.90 5.26
N VAL A 32 4.32 38.73 6.12
CA VAL A 32 4.07 38.71 7.57
C VAL A 32 3.27 39.93 7.98
N ARG A 33 2.29 39.71 8.85
CA ARG A 33 1.31 40.72 9.29
C ARG A 33 1.28 40.87 10.80
N ASP A 34 0.84 42.03 11.27
CA ASP A 34 0.68 42.34 12.69
C ASP A 34 -0.54 41.67 13.33
N THR A 35 -1.49 41.21 12.52
CA THR A 35 -2.73 40.55 12.92
C THR A 35 -3.01 39.35 12.00
N PRO A 36 -3.73 38.31 12.48
CA PRO A 36 -4.03 37.08 11.74
C PRO A 36 -5.13 37.31 10.68
N SER A 37 -4.88 38.21 9.73
CA SER A 37 -5.84 38.59 8.69
C SER A 37 -5.14 39.19 7.48
N ILE A 38 -5.70 38.97 6.29
CA ILE A 38 -5.21 39.61 5.06
C ILE A 38 -5.38 41.14 5.07
N ALA A 39 -6.27 41.66 5.91
CA ALA A 39 -6.43 43.10 6.14
C ALA A 39 -5.40 43.67 7.14
N GLY A 40 -4.69 42.81 7.87
CA GLY A 40 -3.64 43.22 8.82
C GLY A 40 -2.51 43.97 8.14
N LYS A 41 -1.83 44.87 8.87
CA LYS A 41 -0.72 45.63 8.28
C LYS A 41 0.42 44.67 7.97
N LYS A 42 0.93 44.73 6.73
CA LYS A 42 2.15 44.00 6.36
C LYS A 42 3.34 44.62 7.11
N ILE A 43 3.98 43.82 7.96
CA ILE A 43 5.14 44.21 8.78
C ILE A 43 6.45 43.63 8.27
N GLY A 44 6.38 42.64 7.38
CA GLY A 44 7.58 42.03 6.82
C GLY A 44 7.28 41.00 5.74
N LYS A 45 8.34 40.29 5.39
CA LYS A 45 8.32 39.18 4.44
C LYS A 45 9.40 38.19 4.85
N LEU A 46 9.04 36.91 4.93
CA LEU A 46 9.98 35.80 5.08
C LEU A 46 10.36 35.31 3.69
N GLU A 47 11.62 35.02 3.47
CA GLU A 47 12.09 34.48 2.19
C GLU A 47 11.84 32.97 2.08
N PHE A 48 11.89 32.45 0.85
CA PHE A 48 11.79 31.02 0.59
C PHE A 48 12.89 30.26 1.36
N ASP A 49 12.53 29.11 1.93
CA ASP A 49 13.39 28.24 2.76
C ASP A 49 13.87 28.88 4.08
N GLU A 50 13.31 30.05 4.45
CA GLU A 50 13.62 30.68 5.73
C GLU A 50 13.03 29.86 6.89
N LYS A 51 13.86 29.60 7.91
CA LYS A 51 13.45 28.88 9.12
C LYS A 51 12.75 29.81 10.09
N ILE A 52 11.62 29.37 10.61
CA ILE A 52 10.81 30.07 11.58
C ILE A 52 10.37 29.14 12.70
N VAL A 53 10.05 29.72 13.84
CA VAL A 53 9.50 29.00 14.98
C VAL A 53 8.01 29.28 15.08
N LEU A 54 7.18 28.23 15.17
CA LEU A 54 5.76 28.37 15.45
C LEU A 54 5.55 28.69 16.94
N LEU A 55 4.88 29.81 17.22
CA LEU A 55 4.58 30.25 18.59
C LEU A 55 3.14 29.94 19.00
N GLU A 56 2.19 30.03 18.06
CA GLU A 56 0.76 29.90 18.33
C GLU A 56 0.00 29.47 17.07
N GLU A 57 -0.88 28.48 17.22
CA GLU A 57 -1.92 28.16 16.24
C GLU A 57 -3.18 28.96 16.56
N THR A 58 -3.82 29.54 15.54
CA THR A 58 -5.04 30.33 15.73
C THR A 58 -6.22 29.66 15.02
N ASP A 59 -7.43 29.94 15.49
CA ASP A 59 -8.67 29.47 14.85
C ASP A 59 -9.07 30.34 13.63
N PHE A 60 -8.23 31.30 13.23
CA PHE A 60 -8.50 32.18 12.09
C PHE A 60 -8.17 31.47 10.79
N SER A 61 -9.15 30.82 10.20
CA SER A 61 -9.00 30.16 8.91
C SER A 61 -8.81 31.16 7.77
N PHE A 62 -8.08 30.72 6.75
CA PHE A 62 -7.91 31.46 5.50
C PHE A 62 -7.80 30.47 4.34
N SER A 63 -8.31 30.90 3.19
CA SER A 63 -8.28 30.12 1.96
C SER A 63 -7.80 31.00 0.82
N THR A 64 -6.89 30.45 0.02
CA THR A 64 -6.50 30.96 -1.30
C THR A 64 -7.03 30.01 -2.38
N GLU A 65 -6.88 30.35 -3.66
CA GLU A 65 -7.48 29.62 -4.79
C GLU A 65 -7.34 28.08 -4.73
N HIS A 66 -6.26 27.56 -4.11
CA HIS A 66 -6.03 26.10 -3.96
C HIS A 66 -5.52 25.65 -2.58
N ILE A 67 -5.38 26.55 -1.60
CA ILE A 67 -4.75 26.22 -0.31
C ILE A 67 -5.64 26.71 0.82
N ASN A 68 -6.08 25.79 1.67
CA ASN A 68 -6.78 26.05 2.92
C ASN A 68 -5.79 25.97 4.09
N GLY A 69 -6.01 26.77 5.12
CA GLY A 69 -5.20 26.74 6.32
C GLY A 69 -5.65 27.75 7.35
N PHE A 70 -4.75 28.08 8.26
CA PHE A 70 -4.96 29.00 9.36
C PHE A 70 -3.86 30.05 9.41
N TRP A 71 -4.19 31.20 10.00
CA TRP A 71 -3.17 32.12 10.45
C TRP A 71 -2.47 31.54 11.67
N VAL A 72 -1.16 31.69 11.71
CA VAL A 72 -0.34 31.23 12.83
C VAL A 72 0.63 32.33 13.23
N LYS A 73 0.93 32.41 14.53
CA LYS A 73 1.94 33.32 15.04
C LYS A 73 3.31 32.65 14.98
N VAL A 74 4.28 33.33 14.41
CA VAL A 74 5.63 32.81 14.19
C VAL A 74 6.69 33.78 14.68
N LYS A 75 7.89 33.26 14.94
CA LYS A 75 9.10 34.04 15.22
C LYS A 75 10.18 33.72 14.21
N SER A 76 10.75 34.74 13.61
CA SER A 76 11.95 34.65 12.77
C SER A 76 13.04 35.60 13.27
N ASN A 77 14.29 35.25 12.99
CA ASN A 77 15.44 36.14 13.20
C ASN A 77 15.41 37.38 12.29
N SER A 78 14.80 37.31 11.11
CA SER A 78 14.81 38.40 10.12
C SER A 78 13.86 39.55 10.49
N ILE A 79 12.72 39.24 11.10
CA ILE A 79 11.61 40.17 11.31
C ILE A 79 11.04 40.18 12.74
N GLY A 80 11.49 39.27 13.61
CA GLY A 80 10.90 39.09 14.94
C GLY A 80 9.60 38.28 14.89
N GLU A 81 8.56 38.74 15.59
CA GLU A 81 7.27 38.06 15.68
C GLU A 81 6.23 38.63 14.71
N GLY A 82 5.36 37.77 14.20
CA GLY A 82 4.20 38.19 13.41
C GLY A 82 3.32 37.02 13.01
N TYR A 83 2.25 37.33 12.26
CA TYR A 83 1.30 36.34 11.76
C TYR A 83 1.54 36.03 10.29
N VAL A 84 1.50 34.75 9.96
CA VAL A 84 1.61 34.23 8.58
C VAL A 84 0.53 33.18 8.33
N PHE A 85 0.28 32.88 7.05
CA PHE A 85 -0.61 31.81 6.66
C PHE A 85 0.14 30.47 6.62
N ASN A 86 -0.30 29.48 7.39
CA ASN A 86 0.40 28.20 7.54
C ASN A 86 0.38 27.31 6.29
N GLY A 87 -0.51 27.58 5.32
CA GLY A 87 -0.54 26.87 4.04
C GLY A 87 0.74 27.02 3.20
N PHE A 88 1.68 27.88 3.62
CA PHE A 88 3.01 28.03 3.02
C PHE A 88 4.15 27.69 3.98
N LEU A 89 3.89 26.87 5.00
CA LEU A 89 4.89 26.37 5.94
C LEU A 89 5.01 24.85 5.80
N LYS A 90 6.24 24.33 5.81
CA LYS A 90 6.54 22.90 5.98
C LYS A 90 7.29 22.73 7.29
N LEU A 91 7.00 21.69 8.07
CA LEU A 91 7.75 21.39 9.28
C LEU A 91 9.24 21.23 8.93
N PHE A 92 10.11 21.94 9.64
CA PHE A 92 11.54 21.90 9.44
C PHE A 92 12.14 20.95 10.47
N THR A 93 12.49 19.74 10.03
CA THR A 93 13.30 18.84 10.82
C THR A 93 14.77 19.08 10.46
N GLY A 94 15.58 19.48 11.44
CA GLY A 94 16.99 19.84 11.23
C GLY A 94 17.90 18.72 10.72
N ASN A 95 17.37 17.51 10.52
CA ASN A 95 18.14 16.34 10.13
C ASN A 95 17.78 15.98 8.70
N LYS A 96 18.67 16.26 7.75
CA LYS A 96 18.60 15.61 6.44
C LYS A 96 19.00 14.15 6.62
N ILE A 97 18.05 13.24 6.52
CA ILE A 97 18.33 11.82 6.42
C ILE A 97 18.77 11.56 4.98
N LYS A 98 19.85 10.80 4.80
CA LYS A 98 20.25 10.28 3.50
C LYS A 98 20.19 8.77 3.53
N TYR A 99 19.40 8.18 2.64
CA TYR A 99 19.37 6.74 2.43
C TYR A 99 20.37 6.36 1.33
N THR A 100 21.13 5.30 1.55
CA THR A 100 22.09 4.74 0.58
C THR A 100 21.85 3.24 0.48
N LEU A 101 21.63 2.76 -0.75
CA LEU A 101 21.63 1.35 -1.07
C LEU A 101 23.03 0.92 -1.49
N LYS A 102 23.44 -0.26 -1.04
CA LYS A 102 24.60 -0.97 -1.59
C LYS A 102 24.16 -2.33 -2.10
N ASP A 103 24.55 -2.63 -3.33
CA ASP A 103 24.35 -3.95 -3.90
C ASP A 103 25.42 -4.92 -3.38
N GLY A 104 24.97 -6.12 -3.01
CA GLY A 104 25.80 -7.25 -2.61
C GLY A 104 25.90 -8.29 -3.72
N GLU A 105 26.30 -9.50 -3.34
CA GLU A 105 26.22 -10.67 -4.22
C GLU A 105 24.77 -11.20 -4.27
N ASP A 106 24.43 -11.93 -5.33
CA ASP A 106 23.15 -12.67 -5.46
C ASP A 106 21.86 -11.88 -5.17
N LEU A 107 21.78 -10.63 -5.65
CA LEU A 107 20.64 -9.70 -5.53
C LEU A 107 20.38 -9.16 -4.11
N HIS A 108 21.17 -9.56 -3.12
CA HIS A 108 21.08 -9.03 -1.77
C HIS A 108 21.51 -7.56 -1.71
N LYS A 109 20.87 -6.78 -0.84
CA LYS A 109 21.16 -5.35 -0.69
C LYS A 109 21.30 -4.95 0.77
N GLU A 110 22.10 -3.92 1.02
CA GLU A 110 22.23 -3.26 2.32
C GLU A 110 21.60 -1.86 2.23
N LEU A 111 20.79 -1.49 3.21
CA LEU A 111 20.22 -0.15 3.34
C LEU A 111 20.86 0.58 4.53
N ILE A 112 21.41 1.76 4.26
CA ILE A 112 22.06 2.59 5.27
C ILE A 112 21.39 3.95 5.31
N ALA A 113 21.04 4.40 6.51
CA ALA A 113 20.60 5.77 6.76
C ALA A 113 21.72 6.59 7.40
N THR A 114 21.94 7.80 6.90
CA THR A 114 22.85 8.79 7.49
C THR A 114 22.05 9.94 8.07
N VAL A 115 22.09 10.10 9.39
CA VAL A 115 21.43 11.20 10.11
C VAL A 115 22.51 12.08 10.73
N ASN A 116 22.61 13.35 10.30
CA ASN A 116 23.63 14.30 10.77
C ASN A 116 25.08 13.77 10.69
N GLY A 117 25.38 12.98 9.65
CA GLY A 117 26.70 12.37 9.44
C GLY A 117 26.97 11.11 10.25
N LYS A 118 26.03 10.65 11.07
CA LYS A 118 26.09 9.33 11.72
C LYS A 118 25.36 8.31 10.86
N GLU A 119 26.04 7.22 10.50
CA GLU A 119 25.46 6.12 9.74
C GLU A 119 24.80 5.08 10.65
N THR A 120 23.70 4.50 10.18
CA THR A 120 22.97 3.38 10.79
C THR A 120 22.60 2.41 9.68
N VAL A 121 22.99 1.14 9.82
CA VAL A 121 22.56 0.07 8.91
C VAL A 121 21.14 -0.32 9.31
N LEU A 122 20.19 -0.17 8.38
CA LEU A 122 18.77 -0.51 8.59
C LEU A 122 18.47 -1.94 8.16
N ILE A 123 19.06 -2.39 7.05
CA ILE A 123 19.08 -3.77 6.58
C ILE A 123 20.52 -4.11 6.24
N SER A 124 21.03 -5.20 6.78
CA SER A 124 22.40 -5.66 6.56
C SER A 124 22.46 -6.74 5.48
N PHE A 125 23.65 -6.97 4.91
CA PHE A 125 23.87 -8.13 4.03
C PHE A 125 23.67 -9.49 4.72
N GLU A 126 23.82 -9.55 6.04
CA GLU A 126 23.62 -10.78 6.82
C GLU A 126 22.15 -11.18 6.92
N ASP A 127 21.22 -10.25 6.67
CA ASP A 127 19.79 -10.53 6.65
C ASP A 127 19.35 -11.26 5.37
N GLU A 128 20.27 -11.42 4.39
CA GLU A 128 20.01 -12.02 3.07
C GLU A 128 18.74 -11.45 2.38
N ALA A 129 18.39 -10.20 2.71
CA ALA A 129 17.17 -9.58 2.26
C ALA A 129 17.30 -9.10 0.81
N CYS A 130 16.29 -9.38 0.00
CA CYS A 130 16.13 -8.85 -1.34
C CYS A 130 14.97 -7.87 -1.36
N PHE A 131 15.28 -6.64 -1.77
CA PHE A 131 14.29 -5.57 -1.80
C PHE A 131 14.68 -4.51 -2.83
N ASP A 132 13.69 -3.73 -3.23
CA ASP A 132 13.85 -2.56 -4.07
C ASP A 132 13.38 -1.31 -3.32
N LEU A 133 14.11 -0.20 -3.49
CA LEU A 133 13.65 1.09 -2.99
C LEU A 133 12.65 1.65 -3.99
N ILE A 134 11.43 1.86 -3.51
CA ILE A 134 10.32 2.36 -4.32
C ILE A 134 10.30 3.88 -4.27
N GLU A 135 10.31 4.45 -3.06
CA GLU A 135 10.15 5.88 -2.86
C GLU A 135 10.78 6.34 -1.53
N ILE A 136 11.10 7.65 -1.47
CA ILE A 136 11.42 8.35 -0.22
C ILE A 136 10.48 9.53 -0.10
N GLN A 137 9.64 9.53 0.94
CA GLN A 137 8.62 10.55 1.16
C GLN A 137 8.20 10.61 2.63
N ASP A 138 7.81 11.80 3.09
CA ASP A 138 7.17 12.05 4.39
C ASP A 138 5.68 11.71 4.28
N TYR A 139 5.28 10.54 4.79
CA TYR A 139 3.93 10.00 4.65
C TYR A 139 2.99 10.39 5.80
N ASP A 140 3.52 10.66 6.99
CA ASP A 140 2.74 11.03 8.17
C ASP A 140 2.83 12.53 8.54
N ASP A 141 3.54 13.34 7.73
CA ASP A 141 3.76 14.77 7.91
C ASP A 141 4.49 15.09 9.25
N ASP A 142 5.27 14.15 9.79
CA ASP A 142 6.11 14.35 10.97
C ASP A 142 7.40 15.12 10.66
N GLY A 143 7.66 15.35 9.37
CA GLY A 143 8.76 16.12 8.84
C GLY A 143 10.02 15.29 8.56
N TYR A 144 10.04 14.01 8.86
CA TYR A 144 11.06 13.06 8.43
C TYR A 144 10.55 12.32 7.18
N GLU A 145 11.47 11.95 6.28
CA GLU A 145 11.10 11.18 5.09
C GLU A 145 11.27 9.69 5.39
N GLU A 146 10.21 8.92 5.18
CA GLU A 146 10.23 7.46 5.17
C GLU A 146 10.90 6.95 3.91
N VAL A 147 11.49 5.76 4.01
CA VAL A 147 11.90 4.98 2.83
C VAL A 147 10.92 3.82 2.66
N LEU A 148 10.22 3.80 1.52
CA LEU A 148 9.33 2.71 1.10
C LEU A 148 10.11 1.68 0.29
N LEU A 149 9.98 0.42 0.69
CA LEU A 149 10.70 -0.71 0.13
C LEU A 149 9.71 -1.80 -0.28
N GLU A 150 10.02 -2.49 -1.37
CA GLU A 150 9.35 -3.72 -1.79
C GLU A 150 10.29 -4.90 -1.50
N ALA A 151 9.90 -5.79 -0.60
CA ALA A 151 10.55 -7.09 -0.44
C ALA A 151 10.16 -8.01 -1.59
N ASN A 152 11.12 -8.79 -2.08
CA ASN A 152 10.92 -9.74 -3.17
C ASN A 152 11.67 -11.06 -2.93
N ALA A 153 11.34 -12.08 -3.72
CA ALA A 153 11.84 -13.44 -3.52
C ALA A 153 13.28 -13.68 -4.04
N CYS A 154 14.13 -12.66 -4.17
CA CYS A 154 15.49 -12.78 -4.71
C CYS A 154 15.54 -13.44 -6.10
N GLY A 155 14.53 -13.18 -6.95
CA GLY A 155 14.38 -13.85 -8.26
C GLY A 155 13.85 -15.30 -8.19
N GLY A 156 13.56 -15.82 -7.00
CA GLY A 156 12.82 -17.06 -6.77
C GLY A 156 11.30 -16.87 -6.83
N ASN A 157 10.56 -17.91 -6.46
CA ASN A 157 9.09 -17.89 -6.43
C ASN A 157 8.53 -18.41 -5.09
N CYS A 158 9.34 -18.39 -4.03
CA CYS A 158 8.92 -18.89 -2.72
C CYS A 158 7.83 -18.01 -2.10
N CYS A 159 7.86 -16.71 -2.37
CA CYS A 159 6.97 -15.72 -1.76
C CYS A 159 6.54 -14.67 -2.78
N GLY A 160 5.34 -14.12 -2.60
CA GLY A 160 4.93 -12.89 -3.25
C GLY A 160 5.69 -11.68 -2.69
N ASN A 161 5.67 -10.58 -3.43
CA ASN A 161 6.25 -9.32 -2.99
C ASN A 161 5.39 -8.69 -1.88
N SER A 162 6.03 -7.97 -0.96
CA SER A 162 5.37 -7.21 0.11
C SER A 162 6.01 -5.83 0.24
N LEU A 163 5.27 -4.86 0.79
CA LEU A 163 5.78 -3.51 1.06
C LEU A 163 6.04 -3.31 2.54
N PHE A 164 7.08 -2.55 2.85
CA PHE A 164 7.38 -2.12 4.21
C PHE A 164 8.18 -0.81 4.18
N THR A 165 8.24 -0.11 5.30
CA THR A 165 8.97 1.15 5.42
C THR A 165 9.99 1.10 6.55
N PHE A 166 10.97 2.01 6.45
CA PHE A 166 11.63 2.54 7.64
C PHE A 166 11.28 4.02 7.80
N SER A 167 10.91 4.39 9.01
CA SER A 167 10.54 5.75 9.42
C SER A 167 11.41 6.21 10.59
N PHE A 168 11.60 7.50 10.78
CA PHE A 168 12.52 8.04 11.80
C PHE A 168 11.82 9.01 12.74
N ASN A 169 11.67 8.65 14.01
CA ASN A 169 10.94 9.48 14.99
C ASN A 169 11.75 10.66 15.58
N GLY A 170 12.90 11.00 14.98
CA GLY A 170 13.86 11.96 15.51
C GLY A 170 14.96 11.37 16.40
N ASN A 171 14.79 10.13 16.90
CA ASN A 171 15.76 9.44 17.74
C ASN A 171 16.22 8.09 17.16
N GLU A 172 15.28 7.27 16.69
CA GLU A 172 15.53 5.94 16.15
C GLU A 172 14.69 5.64 14.92
N PHE A 173 15.12 4.63 14.16
CA PHE A 173 14.37 4.11 13.02
C PHE A 173 13.39 3.02 13.46
N ASN A 174 12.18 3.07 12.93
CA ASN A 174 11.14 2.07 13.13
C ASN A 174 10.87 1.39 11.78
N ARG A 175 10.82 0.06 11.78
CA ARG A 175 10.38 -0.71 10.61
C ARG A 175 8.89 -0.97 10.74
N SER A 176 8.11 -0.73 9.68
CA SER A 176 6.70 -1.10 9.64
C SER A 176 6.52 -2.62 9.59
N ASN A 177 5.26 -3.05 9.77
CA ASN A 177 4.84 -4.36 9.30
C ASN A 177 4.87 -4.44 7.78
N ASP A 178 4.98 -5.66 7.26
CA ASP A 178 4.86 -5.94 5.83
C ASP A 178 3.38 -5.94 5.45
N ILE A 179 3.03 -5.28 4.35
CA ILE A 179 1.68 -5.27 3.77
C ILE A 179 1.70 -5.81 2.35
N GLY A 180 0.60 -6.45 1.97
CA GLY A 180 0.45 -7.09 0.66
C GLY A 180 1.24 -8.38 0.53
N TYR A 181 0.85 -9.17 -0.46
CA TYR A 181 1.55 -10.40 -0.86
C TYR A 181 1.18 -10.73 -2.30
N TYR A 182 2.01 -10.31 -3.26
CA TYR A 182 1.64 -10.41 -4.68
C TYR A 182 2.79 -10.87 -5.59
N PHE A 183 2.54 -11.91 -6.38
CA PHE A 183 3.56 -12.49 -7.28
C PHE A 183 3.76 -11.73 -8.61
N GLY A 184 2.91 -10.77 -8.96
CA GLY A 184 3.00 -10.00 -10.21
C GLY A 184 3.70 -8.64 -10.09
N GLY A 185 4.28 -8.32 -8.93
CA GLY A 185 4.83 -7.00 -8.60
C GLY A 185 3.78 -6.07 -8.00
N MET A 186 4.11 -5.37 -6.91
CA MET A 186 3.13 -4.60 -6.14
C MET A 186 2.66 -3.38 -6.94
N ASN A 187 1.34 -3.28 -7.15
CA ASN A 187 0.72 -2.06 -7.65
C ASN A 187 0.48 -1.11 -6.47
N LEU A 188 0.99 0.11 -6.58
CA LEU A 188 0.78 1.18 -5.61
C LEU A 188 -0.12 2.24 -6.24
N ASN A 189 -1.30 2.44 -5.66
CA ASN A 189 -2.19 3.54 -6.04
C ASN A 189 -2.35 4.52 -4.89
N TYR A 190 -2.04 5.78 -5.15
CA TYR A 190 -2.17 6.88 -4.20
C TYR A 190 -3.45 7.66 -4.45
N ASP A 191 -4.14 8.05 -3.39
CA ASP A 191 -5.08 9.17 -3.48
C ASP A 191 -4.29 10.47 -3.69
N GLN A 192 -4.31 10.97 -4.94
CA GLN A 192 -3.61 12.19 -5.38
C GLN A 192 -4.01 13.46 -4.60
N HIS A 193 -5.06 13.39 -3.77
CA HIS A 193 -5.50 14.49 -2.93
C HIS A 193 -4.95 14.43 -1.50
N THR A 194 -4.50 13.26 -1.03
CA THR A 194 -4.14 13.07 0.39
C THR A 194 -2.80 12.41 0.66
N ASN A 195 -2.11 11.80 -0.33
CA ASN A 195 -0.79 11.12 -0.18
C ASN A 195 -0.71 10.06 0.94
N ARG A 196 -1.83 9.72 1.58
CA ARG A 196 -1.87 8.96 2.84
C ARG A 196 -2.42 7.56 2.69
N GLN A 197 -2.78 7.14 1.48
CA GLN A 197 -3.40 5.83 1.25
C GLN A 197 -2.56 4.98 0.31
N PHE A 198 -2.47 3.71 0.67
CA PHE A 198 -1.78 2.66 -0.07
C PHE A 198 -2.80 1.58 -0.38
N VAL A 199 -3.22 1.51 -1.64
CA VAL A 199 -4.01 0.37 -2.12
C VAL A 199 -3.04 -0.71 -2.57
N VAL A 200 -3.10 -1.88 -1.95
CA VAL A 200 -2.23 -3.03 -2.20
C VAL A 200 -3.06 -4.28 -2.45
N GLU A 201 -2.61 -5.06 -3.41
CA GLU A 201 -3.23 -6.33 -3.78
C GLU A 201 -2.52 -7.49 -3.07
N THR A 202 -3.30 -8.48 -2.65
CA THR A 202 -2.82 -9.77 -2.16
C THR A 202 -3.41 -10.85 -3.03
N ASN A 203 -2.58 -11.70 -3.64
CA ASN A 203 -3.05 -12.89 -4.32
C ASN A 203 -2.70 -14.15 -3.54
N ALA A 204 -3.71 -14.97 -3.28
CA ALA A 204 -3.58 -16.21 -2.54
C ALA A 204 -3.08 -17.35 -3.42
N ILE A 205 -2.05 -17.12 -4.25
CA ILE A 205 -1.42 -18.16 -5.06
C ILE A 205 -0.12 -18.63 -4.39
N GLY A 206 0.36 -19.81 -4.77
CA GLY A 206 1.61 -20.35 -4.23
C GLY A 206 1.58 -21.86 -4.07
N ALA A 207 2.71 -22.43 -3.67
CA ALA A 207 2.88 -23.88 -3.61
C ALA A 207 1.81 -24.54 -2.73
N GLY A 208 0.93 -25.34 -3.35
CA GLY A 208 -0.14 -26.05 -2.68
C GLY A 208 -1.35 -25.21 -2.26
N ASN A 209 -1.36 -23.90 -2.49
CA ASN A 209 -2.46 -23.04 -2.06
C ASN A 209 -3.65 -23.14 -3.03
N THR A 210 -4.65 -23.94 -2.66
CA THR A 210 -5.89 -24.13 -3.44
C THR A 210 -7.09 -23.34 -2.91
N ALA A 211 -6.88 -22.48 -1.91
CA ALA A 211 -7.95 -21.67 -1.35
C ALA A 211 -8.44 -20.65 -2.39
N LEU A 212 -9.75 -20.46 -2.47
CA LEU A 212 -10.44 -19.67 -3.50
C LEU A 212 -11.11 -18.47 -2.84
N CYS A 213 -11.06 -17.31 -3.50
CA CYS A 213 -11.63 -16.03 -3.02
C CYS A 213 -10.95 -15.52 -1.75
N GLU A 214 -9.63 -15.74 -1.67
CA GLU A 214 -8.77 -15.16 -0.65
C GLU A 214 -7.91 -14.03 -1.21
N ASP A 215 -8.11 -13.66 -2.47
CA ASP A 215 -7.50 -12.47 -3.05
C ASP A 215 -8.16 -11.24 -2.41
N LEU A 216 -7.32 -10.29 -2.02
CA LEU A 216 -7.74 -9.10 -1.30
C LEU A 216 -7.16 -7.86 -1.96
N GLU A 217 -7.99 -6.84 -2.10
CA GLU A 217 -7.57 -5.46 -2.31
C GLU A 217 -7.69 -4.74 -0.96
N GLU A 218 -6.56 -4.34 -0.41
CA GLU A 218 -6.48 -3.73 0.91
C GLU A 218 -6.00 -2.28 0.80
N THR A 219 -6.70 -1.38 1.47
CA THR A 219 -6.29 0.02 1.60
C THR A 219 -5.73 0.24 2.98
N TYR A 220 -4.51 0.77 3.03
CA TYR A 220 -3.80 1.13 4.25
C TYR A 220 -3.60 2.64 4.32
N VAL A 221 -3.58 3.18 5.53
CA VAL A 221 -3.06 4.52 5.82
C VAL A 221 -1.77 4.38 6.60
N PHE A 222 -0.74 5.16 6.24
CA PHE A 222 0.46 5.23 7.07
C PHE A 222 0.21 6.19 8.23
N ASP A 223 0.32 5.70 9.47
CA ASP A 223 0.11 6.48 10.67
C ASP A 223 1.04 5.97 11.78
N THR A 224 1.72 6.90 12.46
CA THR A 224 2.64 6.59 13.58
C THR A 224 3.64 5.48 13.24
N HIS A 225 4.38 5.65 12.15
CA HIS A 225 5.46 4.75 11.71
C HIS A 225 5.03 3.36 11.21
N ASP A 226 3.74 3.10 11.02
CA ASP A 226 3.25 1.79 10.54
C ASP A 226 2.01 1.92 9.63
N PHE A 227 1.72 0.86 8.88
CA PHE A 227 0.54 0.78 8.04
C PHE A 227 -0.69 0.33 8.84
N GLN A 228 -1.75 1.13 8.80
CA GLN A 228 -3.04 0.85 9.42
C GLN A 228 -4.06 0.48 8.35
N LEU A 229 -4.58 -0.75 8.40
CA LEU A 229 -5.62 -1.21 7.48
C LEU A 229 -6.91 -0.39 7.70
N VAL A 230 -7.40 0.25 6.64
CA VAL A 230 -8.66 1.02 6.66
C VAL A 230 -9.78 0.35 5.90
N GLU A 231 -9.47 -0.41 4.85
CA GLU A 231 -10.45 -1.15 4.05
C GLU A 231 -9.82 -2.43 3.53
N SER A 232 -10.61 -3.51 3.49
CA SER A 232 -10.23 -4.78 2.86
C SER A 232 -11.43 -5.27 2.07
N LYS A 233 -11.21 -5.50 0.79
CA LYS A 233 -12.21 -5.95 -0.16
C LYS A 233 -11.75 -7.27 -0.75
N GLY A 234 -12.50 -8.33 -0.50
CA GLY A 234 -12.29 -9.63 -1.11
C GLY A 234 -13.28 -9.92 -2.22
N ASP A 235 -12.99 -10.97 -2.97
CA ASP A 235 -13.84 -11.43 -4.05
C ASP A 235 -15.18 -12.00 -3.56
N HIS A 236 -16.21 -11.84 -4.39
CA HIS A 236 -17.52 -12.43 -4.13
C HIS A 236 -17.77 -13.66 -5.01
N LYS A 237 -17.66 -14.86 -4.43
CA LYS A 237 -17.89 -16.11 -5.16
C LYS A 237 -19.29 -16.17 -5.82
N LEU A 238 -19.33 -16.20 -7.15
CA LEU A 238 -20.55 -16.47 -7.91
C LEU A 238 -20.96 -17.94 -7.77
N SER A 239 -22.27 -18.20 -7.65
CA SER A 239 -22.79 -19.57 -7.61
C SER A 239 -22.76 -20.21 -9.01
N ALA A 240 -22.10 -21.36 -9.12
CA ALA A 240 -22.09 -22.19 -10.32
C ALA A 240 -23.00 -23.41 -10.17
N LEU A 241 -23.55 -23.87 -11.29
CA LEU A 241 -24.34 -25.09 -11.39
C LEU A 241 -23.46 -26.34 -11.20
N ILE A 242 -22.25 -26.28 -11.73
CA ILE A 242 -21.18 -27.26 -11.56
C ILE A 242 -19.83 -26.53 -11.68
N GLU A 243 -18.81 -27.00 -10.98
CA GLU A 243 -17.48 -26.39 -10.98
C GLU A 243 -16.37 -27.43 -10.88
N LEU A 244 -15.23 -27.12 -11.50
CA LEU A 244 -13.96 -27.79 -11.35
C LEU A 244 -13.02 -26.84 -10.60
N LYS A 245 -12.36 -27.32 -9.54
CA LYS A 245 -11.43 -26.54 -8.72
C LYS A 245 -10.09 -27.23 -8.56
N SER A 246 -9.04 -26.44 -8.35
CA SER A 246 -7.72 -26.99 -8.00
C SER A 246 -7.74 -27.79 -6.70
N SER A 247 -8.58 -27.41 -5.73
CA SER A 247 -8.77 -28.15 -4.48
C SER A 247 -9.37 -29.54 -4.65
N ASP A 248 -10.06 -29.82 -5.77
CA ASP A 248 -10.66 -31.13 -6.02
C ASP A 248 -9.56 -32.21 -6.19
N PHE A 249 -8.35 -31.82 -6.61
CA PHE A 249 -7.18 -32.69 -6.74
C PHE A 249 -6.61 -33.16 -5.40
N LEU A 250 -6.82 -32.42 -4.31
CA LEU A 250 -6.28 -32.78 -2.98
C LEU A 250 -6.89 -34.09 -2.43
N SER A 251 -8.05 -34.47 -2.94
CA SER A 251 -8.75 -35.70 -2.56
C SER A 251 -8.48 -36.88 -3.49
N GLN A 252 -7.72 -36.67 -4.57
CA GLN A 252 -7.50 -37.68 -5.60
C GLN A 252 -6.29 -38.58 -5.29
N GLU A 253 -6.22 -39.70 -5.98
CA GLU A 253 -5.05 -40.57 -5.92
C GLU A 253 -3.81 -39.86 -6.50
N ALA A 254 -2.65 -40.11 -5.89
CA ALA A 254 -1.38 -39.57 -6.35
C ALA A 254 -1.14 -39.94 -7.83
N GLY A 255 -0.83 -38.94 -8.65
CA GLY A 255 -0.63 -39.12 -10.09
C GLY A 255 -1.88 -38.88 -10.95
N THR A 256 -3.00 -38.44 -10.38
CA THR A 256 -4.15 -37.96 -11.16
C THR A 256 -3.73 -36.73 -11.98
N GLU A 257 -3.61 -36.91 -13.30
CA GLU A 257 -3.14 -35.85 -14.20
C GLU A 257 -4.23 -34.82 -14.55
N TYR A 258 -5.48 -35.29 -14.72
CA TYR A 258 -6.61 -34.46 -15.13
C TYR A 258 -7.87 -34.80 -14.35
N LEU A 259 -8.69 -33.77 -14.13
CA LEU A 259 -10.07 -33.90 -13.70
C LEU A 259 -11.00 -33.31 -14.77
N THR A 260 -12.18 -33.90 -14.92
CA THR A 260 -13.18 -33.50 -15.91
C THR A 260 -14.56 -33.45 -15.27
N ILE A 261 -15.27 -32.36 -15.53
CA ILE A 261 -16.72 -32.23 -15.28
C ILE A 261 -17.48 -32.22 -16.60
N ALA A 262 -18.75 -32.64 -16.57
CA ALA A 262 -19.60 -32.69 -17.75
C ALA A 262 -20.89 -31.89 -17.54
N TYR A 263 -21.29 -31.10 -18.54
CA TYR A 263 -22.50 -30.29 -18.52
C TYR A 263 -22.96 -29.99 -19.95
N ASP A 264 -24.28 -29.93 -20.20
CA ASP A 264 -24.84 -29.54 -21.50
C ASP A 264 -24.90 -28.01 -21.62
N LEU A 265 -23.85 -27.40 -22.21
CA LEU A 265 -23.64 -25.95 -22.20
C LEU A 265 -24.60 -25.22 -23.16
N ASP A 266 -24.94 -25.83 -24.29
CA ASP A 266 -25.82 -25.23 -25.30
C ASP A 266 -27.29 -25.71 -25.19
N GLY A 267 -27.57 -26.69 -24.32
CA GLY A 267 -28.92 -27.21 -24.09
C GLY A 267 -29.41 -28.16 -25.17
N ASN A 268 -28.51 -28.77 -25.96
CA ASN A 268 -28.86 -29.66 -27.05
C ASN A 268 -29.07 -31.13 -26.63
N GLY A 269 -28.86 -31.43 -25.34
CA GLY A 269 -28.98 -32.77 -24.76
C GLY A 269 -27.72 -33.64 -24.85
N VAL A 270 -26.63 -33.13 -25.42
CA VAL A 270 -25.30 -33.74 -25.44
C VAL A 270 -24.46 -33.09 -24.35
N MET A 271 -23.73 -33.90 -23.59
CA MET A 271 -22.85 -33.37 -22.54
C MET A 271 -21.53 -32.87 -23.13
N ASP A 272 -21.21 -31.62 -22.82
CA ASP A 272 -19.91 -31.01 -23.06
C ASP A 272 -18.97 -31.28 -21.88
N GLN A 273 -17.68 -31.01 -22.06
CA GLN A 273 -16.66 -31.31 -21.05
C GLN A 273 -15.85 -30.07 -20.69
N ILE A 274 -15.54 -29.94 -19.40
CA ILE A 274 -14.56 -28.98 -18.90
C ILE A 274 -13.52 -29.79 -18.13
N SER A 275 -12.26 -29.65 -18.50
CA SER A 275 -11.15 -30.36 -17.88
C SER A 275 -9.99 -29.44 -17.54
N GLY A 276 -9.13 -29.89 -16.64
CA GLY A 276 -7.89 -29.21 -16.29
C GLY A 276 -6.95 -30.15 -15.54
N SER A 277 -5.68 -29.77 -15.45
CA SER A 277 -4.66 -30.40 -14.63
C SER A 277 -4.32 -29.54 -13.41
N TYR A 278 -3.63 -30.10 -12.43
CA TYR A 278 -3.21 -29.36 -11.24
C TYR A 278 -1.75 -28.93 -11.32
N TRP A 279 -1.50 -27.63 -11.10
CA TRP A 279 -0.15 -27.11 -11.01
C TRP A 279 0.19 -26.78 -9.55
N GLU A 280 0.72 -27.78 -8.85
CA GLU A 280 1.04 -27.71 -7.41
C GLU A 280 1.89 -26.49 -7.05
N ARG A 281 2.85 -26.10 -7.90
CA ARG A 281 3.74 -24.95 -7.67
C ARG A 281 2.98 -23.64 -7.40
N TRP A 282 1.78 -23.49 -7.95
CA TRP A 282 0.97 -22.29 -7.82
C TRP A 282 -0.40 -22.54 -7.19
N GLY A 283 -0.78 -23.81 -6.97
CA GLY A 283 -2.06 -24.16 -6.35
C GLY A 283 -3.28 -23.89 -7.25
N ILE A 284 -3.05 -23.78 -8.56
CA ILE A 284 -4.04 -23.43 -9.59
C ILE A 284 -4.29 -24.59 -10.55
N LEU A 285 -5.36 -24.50 -11.33
CA LEU A 285 -5.56 -25.34 -12.51
C LEU A 285 -4.62 -24.89 -13.63
N ASN A 286 -4.24 -25.83 -14.48
CA ASN A 286 -3.46 -25.59 -15.68
C ASN A 286 -3.98 -26.45 -16.83
N ASN A 287 -3.57 -26.18 -18.08
CA ASN A 287 -4.00 -26.90 -19.27
C ASN A 287 -5.52 -27.06 -19.36
N CYS A 288 -6.25 -26.01 -18.98
CA CYS A 288 -7.70 -26.04 -18.91
C CYS A 288 -8.29 -26.10 -20.32
N THR A 289 -9.29 -26.96 -20.54
CA THR A 289 -9.93 -27.15 -21.85
C THR A 289 -11.44 -27.21 -21.68
N ILE A 290 -12.17 -26.59 -22.61
CA ILE A 290 -13.61 -26.79 -22.78
C ILE A 290 -13.82 -27.48 -24.12
N VAL A 291 -14.56 -28.58 -24.13
CA VAL A 291 -14.97 -29.30 -25.33
C VAL A 291 -16.46 -29.09 -25.51
N LEU A 292 -16.84 -28.26 -26.48
CA LEU A 292 -18.23 -27.97 -26.84
C LEU A 292 -18.57 -28.76 -28.11
N ASN A 293 -19.62 -29.58 -28.10
CA ASN A 293 -20.05 -30.36 -29.27
C ASN A 293 -18.96 -31.25 -29.88
N ASN A 294 -18.09 -31.83 -29.05
CA ASN A 294 -16.90 -32.60 -29.42
C ASN A 294 -15.77 -31.80 -30.10
N GLU A 295 -15.85 -30.47 -30.08
CA GLU A 295 -14.77 -29.59 -30.54
C GLU A 295 -14.08 -28.96 -29.32
N ALA A 296 -12.77 -29.18 -29.21
CA ALA A 296 -11.96 -28.54 -28.18
C ALA A 296 -11.78 -27.05 -28.52
N LEU A 297 -12.06 -26.19 -27.55
CA LEU A 297 -11.93 -24.76 -27.68
C LEU A 297 -10.56 -24.31 -27.16
N GLU A 298 -9.85 -23.49 -27.95
CA GLU A 298 -8.67 -22.76 -27.48
C GLU A 298 -9.13 -21.46 -26.83
N ILE A 299 -9.12 -21.41 -25.50
CA ILE A 299 -9.66 -20.28 -24.74
C ILE A 299 -8.54 -19.65 -23.91
N GLU A 300 -7.80 -18.72 -24.52
CA GLU A 300 -6.74 -17.97 -23.82
C GLU A 300 -7.27 -17.27 -22.56
N ALA A 301 -8.53 -16.80 -22.60
CA ALA A 301 -9.19 -16.11 -21.49
C ALA A 301 -9.39 -16.97 -20.22
N ILE A 302 -9.30 -18.30 -20.30
CA ILE A 302 -9.37 -19.15 -19.10
C ILE A 302 -8.07 -19.04 -18.29
N GLY A 303 -6.92 -18.92 -18.94
CA GLY A 303 -5.63 -18.90 -18.27
C GLY A 303 -5.40 -20.12 -17.37
N SER A 304 -4.94 -19.86 -16.14
CA SER A 304 -4.63 -20.89 -15.13
C SER A 304 -5.36 -20.56 -13.81
N PRO A 305 -6.69 -20.76 -13.75
CA PRO A 305 -7.47 -20.28 -12.62
C PRO A 305 -7.52 -21.32 -11.50
N LYS A 306 -7.94 -20.95 -10.29
CA LYS A 306 -8.26 -21.94 -9.24
C LYS A 306 -9.59 -22.64 -9.47
N ARG A 307 -10.47 -22.05 -10.28
CA ARG A 307 -11.83 -22.53 -10.53
C ARG A 307 -12.27 -22.26 -11.96
N ILE A 308 -13.05 -23.20 -12.51
CA ILE A 308 -13.89 -23.02 -13.70
C ILE A 308 -15.28 -23.55 -13.37
N GLY A 309 -16.31 -22.72 -13.50
CA GLY A 309 -17.69 -23.07 -13.18
C GLY A 309 -18.67 -22.70 -14.28
N VAL A 310 -19.76 -23.46 -14.39
CA VAL A 310 -20.85 -23.18 -15.32
C VAL A 310 -21.92 -22.35 -14.61
N LEU A 311 -22.23 -21.17 -15.14
CA LEU A 311 -23.29 -20.31 -14.60
C LEU A 311 -24.66 -20.68 -15.16
N ALA A 312 -25.72 -20.30 -14.44
CA ALA A 312 -27.09 -20.45 -14.92
C ALA A 312 -27.48 -19.46 -16.04
N SER A 313 -26.74 -18.34 -16.14
CA SER A 313 -26.91 -17.37 -17.21
C SER A 313 -26.39 -17.94 -18.53
N LYS A 314 -26.93 -17.43 -19.64
CA LYS A 314 -26.55 -17.82 -20.99
C LYS A 314 -26.35 -16.58 -21.85
N THR A 315 -25.34 -16.62 -22.70
CA THR A 315 -25.12 -15.67 -23.79
C THR A 315 -25.13 -16.45 -25.11
N ASN A 316 -25.87 -15.96 -26.12
CA ASN A 316 -26.00 -16.66 -27.41
C ASN A 316 -26.41 -18.15 -27.27
N ASN A 317 -27.31 -18.43 -26.32
CA ASN A 317 -27.84 -19.76 -25.96
C ASN A 317 -26.83 -20.75 -25.35
N VAL A 318 -25.59 -20.34 -25.12
CA VAL A 318 -24.58 -21.15 -24.41
C VAL A 318 -24.41 -20.62 -23.00
N ASN A 319 -24.27 -21.51 -22.01
CA ASN A 319 -24.04 -21.12 -20.62
C ASN A 319 -22.78 -20.25 -20.47
N ASP A 320 -22.87 -19.20 -19.66
CA ASP A 320 -21.70 -18.41 -19.30
C ASP A 320 -20.80 -19.22 -18.36
N ILE A 321 -19.51 -18.94 -18.39
CA ILE A 321 -18.51 -19.58 -17.53
C ILE A 321 -18.03 -18.56 -16.50
N VAL A 322 -17.79 -19.00 -15.27
CA VAL A 322 -17.06 -18.22 -14.28
C VAL A 322 -15.69 -18.84 -14.05
N ILE A 323 -14.64 -18.02 -14.08
CA ILE A 323 -13.31 -18.39 -13.61
C ILE A 323 -13.00 -17.63 -12.33
N GLU A 324 -12.11 -18.19 -11.52
CA GLU A 324 -11.86 -17.71 -10.15
C GLU A 324 -13.18 -17.55 -9.36
N CYS A 325 -13.42 -16.40 -8.77
CA CYS A 325 -14.58 -16.13 -7.94
C CYS A 325 -15.74 -15.56 -8.73
N ASP A 326 -15.48 -14.56 -9.57
CA ASP A 326 -16.50 -13.74 -10.21
C ASP A 326 -16.19 -13.28 -11.65
N THR A 327 -15.03 -13.60 -12.22
CA THR A 327 -14.72 -13.29 -13.61
C THR A 327 -15.61 -14.11 -14.55
N VAL A 328 -16.48 -13.45 -15.30
CA VAL A 328 -17.45 -14.11 -16.20
C VAL A 328 -16.94 -14.10 -17.63
N LEU A 329 -16.89 -15.28 -18.24
CA LEU A 329 -16.67 -15.47 -19.67
C LEU A 329 -18.01 -15.76 -20.36
N ILE A 330 -18.30 -15.01 -21.43
CA ILE A 330 -19.53 -15.12 -22.22
C ILE A 330 -19.24 -15.67 -23.62
N TRP A 331 -20.20 -16.40 -24.18
CA TRP A 331 -20.08 -16.95 -25.53
C TRP A 331 -20.38 -15.89 -26.60
N ASN A 332 -19.42 -15.56 -27.47
CA ASN A 332 -19.62 -14.58 -28.54
C ASN A 332 -20.14 -15.17 -29.87
N GLY A 333 -20.42 -16.48 -29.90
CA GLY A 333 -20.81 -17.23 -31.11
C GLY A 333 -19.69 -18.09 -31.70
N ILE A 334 -18.44 -17.82 -31.32
CA ILE A 334 -17.25 -18.55 -31.79
C ILE A 334 -16.40 -19.04 -30.61
N ASN A 335 -16.24 -18.21 -29.58
CA ASN A 335 -15.42 -18.53 -28.41
C ASN A 335 -15.95 -17.84 -27.14
N TYR A 336 -15.44 -18.26 -25.99
CA TYR A 336 -15.61 -17.56 -24.72
C TYR A 336 -14.68 -16.35 -24.66
N VAL A 337 -15.24 -15.20 -24.26
CA VAL A 337 -14.50 -13.95 -24.02
C VAL A 337 -14.92 -13.38 -22.67
N GLU A 338 -14.03 -12.65 -22.01
CA GLU A 338 -14.39 -11.93 -20.79
C GLU A 338 -15.52 -10.93 -21.06
N LYS A 339 -16.47 -10.86 -20.13
CA LYS A 339 -17.74 -10.14 -20.26
C LYS A 339 -17.60 -8.62 -20.34
#